data_AF-A0A2M7DJJ2-F1
#
_entry.id   AF-A0A2M7DJJ2-F1
#
_cell.length_a   1.000
_cell.length_b   1.000
_cell.length_c   1.000
_cell.angle_alpha   90.00
_cell.angle_beta   90.00
_cell.angle_gamma   90.00
#
_symmetry.space_group_name_H-M   'P 1'
#
loop_
_entity.id
_entity.type
_entity.pdbx_description
1 polymer ?
#
loop_
_entity_poly.entity_id
_entity_poly.type
_entity_poly.pdbx_seq_one_letter_code
_entity_poly.pdbx_strand_id
1 'polypeptide(L)'
;MVKTKIRFKQILIWLAIIAVDIFVFIILGLLLMNYDDFYDSSKGEYWSLASMNPKEKALYICYNIWVVLNIIGLTYIGNKIYRKISETKKYAT
;
A
#
# COMPACT_ATOMS: atom_id res chain seq x y z
N MET A 1 -26.03 -2.23 -21.30
CA MET A 1 -25.67 -3.30 -20.33
C MET A 1 -24.17 -3.61 -20.48
N VAL A 2 -23.31 -3.12 -19.58
CA VAL A 2 -21.87 -3.40 -19.66
C VAL A 2 -21.62 -4.84 -19.21
N LYS A 3 -21.40 -5.77 -20.15
CA LYS A 3 -20.96 -7.14 -19.84
C LYS A 3 -19.50 -7.09 -19.41
N THR A 4 -19.24 -6.94 -18.12
CA THR A 4 -17.89 -7.07 -17.56
C THR A 4 -17.49 -8.55 -17.57
N LYS A 5 -16.90 -9.02 -18.67
CA LYS A 5 -16.31 -10.38 -18.73
C LYS A 5 -15.01 -10.36 -17.91
N ILE A 6 -15.11 -10.57 -16.60
CA ILE A 6 -13.94 -10.77 -15.76
C ILE A 6 -13.30 -12.08 -16.19
N ARG A 7 -12.11 -12.00 -16.79
CA ARG A 7 -11.36 -13.19 -17.20
C ARG A 7 -10.68 -13.77 -15.96
N PHE A 8 -10.65 -15.09 -15.80
CA PHE A 8 -9.94 -15.75 -14.70
C PHE A 8 -8.48 -15.25 -14.56
N LYS A 9 -7.80 -15.04 -15.69
CA LYS A 9 -6.45 -14.44 -15.73
C LYS A 9 -6.38 -13.05 -15.05
N GLN A 10 -7.43 -12.23 -15.15
CA GLN A 10 -7.47 -10.91 -14.49
C GLN A 10 -7.62 -11.05 -12.98
N ILE A 11 -8.42 -12.00 -12.50
CA ILE A 11 -8.55 -12.28 -11.07
C ILE A 11 -7.21 -12.72 -10.49
N LEU A 12 -6.51 -13.63 -11.19
CA LEU A 12 -5.18 -14.07 -10.77
C LEU A 12 -4.16 -12.92 -10.71
N ILE A 13 -4.20 -11.99 -11.67
CA ILE A 13 -3.32 -10.82 -11.65
C ILE A 13 -3.61 -9.94 -10.42
N TRP A 14 -4.88 -9.66 -10.13
CA TRP A 14 -5.24 -8.87 -8.94
C TRP A 14 -4.82 -9.56 -7.64
N LEU A 15 -5.03 -10.88 -7.53
CA LEU A 15 -4.58 -11.65 -6.38
C LEU A 15 -3.05 -11.64 -6.23
N ALA A 16 -2.32 -11.77 -7.33
CA ALA A 16 -0.86 -11.72 -7.30
C ALA A 16 -0.34 -10.35 -6.84
N ILE A 17 -0.96 -9.25 -7.30
CA ILE A 17 -0.61 -7.89 -6.86
C ILE A 17 -0.83 -7.75 -5.34
N ILE A 18 -1.99 -8.18 -4.83
CA ILE A 18 -2.30 -8.12 -3.39
C ILE A 18 -1.32 -8.99 -2.60
N ALA A 19 -0.99 -10.18 -3.09
CA ALA A 19 -0.04 -11.07 -2.42
C ALA A 19 1.36 -10.46 -2.35
N VAL A 20 1.84 -9.83 -3.43
CA VAL A 20 3.11 -9.11 -3.45
C VAL A 20 3.09 -7.93 -2.48
N ASP A 21 2.00 -7.18 -2.44
CA ASP A 21 1.86 -6.04 -1.52
C ASP A 21 1.94 -6.48 -0.05
N ILE A 22 1.17 -7.50 0.32
CA ILE A 22 1.23 -8.12 1.66
C ILE A 22 2.64 -8.61 1.97
N PHE A 23 3.30 -9.27 1.01
CA PHE A 23 4.67 -9.75 1.19
C PHE A 23 5.65 -8.60 1.46
N VAL A 24 5.55 -7.49 0.74
CA VAL A 24 6.41 -6.31 0.98
C VAL A 24 6.16 -5.74 2.38
N PHE A 25 4.91 -5.63 2.82
CA PHE A 25 4.58 -5.18 4.17
C PHE A 25 5.14 -6.11 5.26
N ILE A 26 5.03 -7.43 5.08
CA ILE A 26 5.61 -8.41 6.01
C ILE A 26 7.12 -8.21 6.10
N ILE A 27 7.82 -8.12 4.97
CA ILE A 27 9.28 -7.97 4.95
C ILE A 27 9.71 -6.66 5.60
N LEU A 28 9.09 -5.53 5.24
CA LEU A 28 9.43 -4.24 5.83
C LEU A 28 9.12 -4.20 7.33
N GLY A 29 8.00 -4.79 7.77
CA GLY A 29 7.63 -4.92 9.17
C GLY A 29 8.64 -5.76 9.97
N LEU A 30 9.03 -6.92 9.45
CA LEU A 30 10.05 -7.77 10.10
C LEU A 30 11.41 -7.07 10.20
N LEU A 31 11.79 -6.29 9.19
CA LEU A 31 13.04 -5.53 9.21
C LEU A 31 12.98 -4.34 10.20
N LEU A 32 11.80 -3.77 10.44
CA LEU A 32 11.57 -2.72 11.43
C LEU A 32 11.36 -3.27 12.85
N MET A 33 11.01 -4.54 13.03
CA MET A 33 10.77 -5.15 14.34
C MET A 33 11.94 -4.99 15.31
N ASN A 34 13.17 -5.00 14.78
CA ASN A 34 14.36 -4.74 15.60
C ASN A 34 14.35 -3.33 16.23
N TYR A 35 13.80 -2.32 15.56
CA TYR A 35 13.65 -1.00 16.15
C TYR A 35 12.65 -1.04 17.33
N ASP A 36 11.55 -1.77 17.18
CA ASP A 36 10.53 -1.89 18.23
C ASP A 36 11.05 -2.64 19.46
N ASP A 37 11.75 -3.76 19.25
CA ASP A 37 12.29 -4.59 20.34
C ASP A 37 13.40 -3.88 21.14
N PHE A 38 14.18 -3.02 20.47
CA PHE A 38 15.33 -2.33 21.07
C PHE A 38 15.15 -0.81 21.17
N TYR A 39 13.89 -0.35 21.15
CA TYR A 39 13.59 1.07 21.26
C TYR A 39 14.12 1.65 22.58
N ASP A 40 14.72 2.83 22.48
CA ASP A 40 15.29 3.57 23.60
C ASP A 40 14.74 4.99 23.59
N SER A 41 13.92 5.30 24.60
CA SER A 41 13.26 6.60 24.74
C SER A 41 14.23 7.77 24.95
N SER A 42 15.48 7.50 25.32
CA SER A 42 16.51 8.55 25.42
C SER A 42 16.99 9.07 24.07
N LYS A 43 16.78 8.30 22.98
CA LYS A 43 17.22 8.66 21.62
C LYS A 43 16.21 9.54 20.88
N GLY A 44 15.02 9.74 21.42
CA GLY A 44 13.95 10.52 20.83
C GLY A 44 12.61 9.82 20.95
N GLU A 45 11.57 10.45 20.41
CA GLU A 45 10.22 9.91 20.45
C GLU A 45 10.09 8.62 19.61
N TYR A 46 9.24 7.71 20.06
CA TYR A 46 8.91 6.49 19.33
C TYR A 46 8.36 6.84 17.94
N TRP A 47 8.72 6.04 16.93
CA TRP A 47 8.49 6.34 15.50
C TRP A 47 9.04 7.68 14.96
N SER A 48 9.86 8.42 15.72
CA SER A 48 10.54 9.60 15.18
C SER A 48 11.78 9.20 14.38
N LEU A 49 12.13 9.99 13.36
CA LEU A 49 13.40 9.80 12.64
C LEU A 49 14.62 10.07 13.54
N ALA A 50 14.45 10.77 14.67
CA ALA A 50 15.55 11.11 15.57
C ALA A 50 16.02 9.89 16.39
N SER A 51 15.08 9.04 16.81
CA SER A 51 15.36 7.85 17.63
C SER A 51 15.89 6.65 16.83
N MET A 52 15.78 6.69 15.50
CA MET A 52 16.21 5.62 14.61
C MET A 52 17.66 5.74 14.16
N ASN A 53 18.37 4.60 14.10
CA ASN A 53 19.66 4.52 13.43
C ASN A 53 19.51 4.65 11.89
N PRO A 54 20.60 4.82 11.12
CA PRO A 54 20.52 5.03 9.67
C PRO A 54 19.81 3.90 8.90
N LYS A 55 19.92 2.64 9.34
CA LYS A 55 19.28 1.50 8.68
C LYS A 55 17.77 1.49 8.95
N GLU A 56 17.38 1.66 10.21
CA GLU A 56 15.97 1.74 10.63
C GLU A 56 15.28 2.92 9.96
N LYS A 57 15.96 4.06 9.88
CA LYS A 57 15.50 5.26 9.20
C LYS A 57 15.22 5.00 7.72
N ALA A 58 16.14 4.33 7.03
CA ALA A 58 15.95 3.97 5.62
C ALA A 58 14.74 3.04 5.45
N LEU A 59 14.61 2.01 6.30
CA LEU A 59 13.50 1.06 6.27
C LEU A 59 12.15 1.75 6.55
N TYR A 60 12.11 2.64 7.53
CA TYR A 60 10.92 3.40 7.89
C TYR A 60 10.50 4.35 6.76
N ILE A 61 11.45 5.01 6.09
CA ILE A 61 11.16 5.84 4.91
C ILE A 61 10.61 4.95 3.77
N CYS A 62 11.24 3.80 3.50
CA CYS A 62 10.74 2.85 2.50
C CYS A 62 9.31 2.38 2.81
N TYR A 63 9.02 2.06 4.07
CA TYR A 63 7.68 1.71 4.54
C TYR A 63 6.66 2.82 4.23
N ASN A 64 6.97 4.07 4.59
CA ASN A 64 6.06 5.19 4.34
C ASN A 64 5.88 5.47 2.84
N ILE A 65 6.95 5.39 2.04
CA ILE A 65 6.85 5.50 0.58
C ILE A 65 5.92 4.42 0.04
N TRP A 66 6.04 3.17 0.52
CA TRP A 66 5.20 2.07 0.11
C TRP A 66 3.72 2.30 0.45
N VAL A 67 3.43 2.84 1.64
CA VAL A 67 2.07 3.24 2.05
C VAL A 67 1.52 4.33 1.13
N VAL A 68 2.31 5.36 0.83
CA VAL A 68 1.90 6.45 -0.07
C VAL A 68 1.61 5.92 -1.47
N LEU A 69 2.44 5.03 -2.01
CA LEU A 69 2.21 4.39 -3.30
C LEU A 69 0.90 3.59 -3.31
N ASN A 70 0.60 2.87 -2.24
CA ASN A 70 -0.67 2.16 -2.09
C ASN A 70 -1.87 3.11 -2.06
N ILE A 71 -1.80 4.20 -1.31
CA ILE A 71 -2.87 5.22 -1.28
C ILE A 71 -3.11 5.77 -2.69
N ILE A 72 -2.05 6.17 -3.39
CA ILE A 72 -2.14 6.67 -4.77
C ILE A 72 -2.78 5.62 -5.69
N GLY A 73 -2.34 4.36 -5.59
CA GLY A 73 -2.87 3.25 -6.37
C GLY A 73 -4.37 3.03 -6.13
N LEU A 74 -4.79 3.00 -4.86
CA LEU A 74 -6.19 2.85 -4.46
C LEU A 74 -7.04 4.03 -4.92
N THR A 75 -6.56 5.26 -4.76
CA THR A 75 -7.26 6.46 -5.26
C THR A 75 -7.43 6.42 -6.78
N TYR A 76 -6.40 6.03 -7.53
CA TYR A 76 -6.48 5.90 -8.99
C TYR A 76 -7.49 4.83 -9.42
N ILE A 77 -7.45 3.64 -8.81
CA ILE A 77 -8.38 2.55 -9.09
C ILE A 77 -9.82 2.97 -8.74
N GLY A 78 -10.03 3.58 -7.58
CA GLY A 78 -11.31 4.10 -7.13
C GLY A 78 -11.89 5.13 -8.11
N ASN A 79 -11.10 6.13 -8.51
CA ASN A 79 -11.49 7.14 -9.50
C ASN A 79 -11.85 6.53 -10.85
N LYS A 80 -11.09 5.52 -11.30
CA LYS A 80 -11.35 4.80 -12.56
C LYS A 80 -12.68 4.04 -12.52
N ILE A 81 -12.99 3.41 -11.39
CA ILE A 81 -14.28 2.71 -11.19
C ILE A 81 -15.42 3.74 -11.13
N TYR A 82 -15.27 4.81 -10.36
CA TYR A 82 -16.28 5.87 -10.22
C TYR A 82 -16.67 6.46 -11.57
N ARG A 83 -15.68 6.84 -12.41
CA ARG A 83 -15.92 7.38 -13.75
C ARG A 83 -16.70 6.42 -14.64
N LYS A 84 -16.33 5.14 -14.65
CA LYS A 84 -17.06 4.12 -15.45
C LYS A 84 -18.51 3.97 -15.02
N ILE A 85 -18.78 4.00 -13.70
CA ILE A 85 -20.14 3.93 -13.18
C ILE A 85 -20.93 5.20 -13.56
N SER A 86 -20.33 6.37 -13.43
CA SER A 86 -20.95 7.66 -13.79
C SER A 86 -21.29 7.74 -15.28
N GLU A 87 -20.36 7.37 -16.16
CA GLU A 87 -20.58 7.32 -17.61
C GLU A 87 -21.72 6.36 -17.96
N THR A 88 -21.76 5.17 -17.34
CA THR A 88 -22.83 4.19 -17.58
C THR A 88 -24.21 4.73 -17.20
N LYS A 89 -24.33 5.52 -16.11
CA LYS A 89 -25.58 6.17 -15.72
C LYS A 89 -26.03 7.22 -16.73
N LYS A 90 -25.10 7.98 -17.32
CA LYS A 90 -25.42 9.03 -18.30
C LYS A 90 -26.04 8.49 -19.59
N TYR A 91 -25.66 7.29 -20.04
CA TYR A 91 -26.20 6.66 -21.27
C TYR A 91 -27.44 5.79 -21.01
N ALA A 92 -27.89 5.66 -19.76
CA ALA A 92 -29.07 4.91 -19.38
C ALA A 92 -30.31 5.80 -19.14
N THR A 93 -30.14 7.12 -19.22
CA THR A 93 -31.18 8.16 -19.16
C THR A 93 -31.33 8.78 -20.54
#